data_AF-A0A484CJ26-F1
#
_entry.id   AF-A0A484CJ26-F1
#
_cell.length_a   1.000
_cell.length_b   1.000
_cell.length_c   1.000
_cell.angle_alpha   90.00
_cell.angle_beta   90.00
_cell.angle_gamma   90.00
#
_symmetry.space_group_name_H-M   'P 1'
#
loop_
_entity.id
_entity.type
_entity.pdbx_description
1 polymer ?
#
loop_
_entity_poly.entity_id
_entity_poly.type
_entity_poly.pdbx_seq_one_letter_code
_entity_poly.pdbx_strand_id
1 'polypeptide(L)'
;MHVLMVLCYLLARRPRPPLTAISNKVITYRPLKSFTPTEKPYFMDDDNPHKYFISGFTGHVPKSRFLIGKGFPITTNQALIQFGKQQQTDPTSQVMPGRNESIITPMPTIYPSNRGVVPSFTGHIPGYKFMYGQTFGQLSKNALEKSGIKRILQSKS
;
A
#
# COMPACT_ATOMS: atom_id res chain seq x y z
N MET A 1 25.68 67.69 17.40
CA MET A 1 26.14 66.81 16.30
C MET A 1 25.65 65.35 16.42
N HIS A 2 24.87 64.95 17.43
CA HIS A 2 24.36 63.57 17.55
C HIS A 2 22.87 63.39 17.18
N VAL A 3 22.11 64.47 17.00
CA VAL A 3 20.67 64.39 16.69
C VAL A 3 20.42 64.24 15.18
N LEU A 4 21.38 64.62 14.32
CA LEU A 4 21.23 64.53 12.86
C LEU A 4 21.55 63.12 12.30
N MET A 5 22.32 62.30 13.04
CA MET A 5 22.69 60.94 12.59
C MET A 5 21.62 59.88 12.86
N VAL A 6 20.56 60.20 13.62
CA VAL A 6 19.44 59.29 13.87
C VAL A 6 18.33 59.45 12.81
N LEU A 7 18.27 60.61 12.13
CA LEU A 7 17.26 60.86 11.10
C LEU A 7 17.61 60.20 9.75
N CYS A 8 18.87 59.84 9.52
CA CYS A 8 19.31 59.25 8.24
C CYS A 8 19.04 57.73 8.12
N TYR A 9 18.81 57.01 9.23
CA TYR A 9 18.48 55.58 9.20
C TYR A 9 16.98 55.29 9.03
N LEU A 10 16.13 56.33 9.05
CA LEU A 10 14.69 56.24 8.81
C LEU A 10 14.31 56.67 7.39
N LEU A 11 15.20 56.52 6.40
CA LEU A 11 14.77 56.43 5.02
C LEU A 11 14.01 55.10 4.86
N ALA A 12 12.71 55.17 5.17
CA ALA A 12 11.73 54.13 4.94
C ALA A 12 12.00 53.49 3.57
N ARG A 13 12.48 52.25 3.59
CA ARG A 13 12.60 51.45 2.37
C ARG A 13 11.19 51.38 1.80
N ARG A 14 10.94 52.09 0.70
CA ARG A 14 9.65 52.03 0.01
C ARG A 14 9.32 50.55 -0.21
N PRO A 15 8.15 50.06 0.23
CA PRO A 15 7.76 48.68 -0.04
C PRO A 15 7.78 48.50 -1.55
N ARG A 16 8.59 47.54 -2.02
CA ARG A 16 8.63 47.22 -3.45
C ARG A 16 7.23 46.72 -3.82
N PRO A 17 6.59 47.25 -4.88
CA PRO A 17 5.34 46.68 -5.34
C PRO A 17 5.56 45.20 -5.69
N PRO A 18 4.54 44.35 -5.49
CA PRO A 18 4.65 42.95 -5.90
C PRO A 18 4.99 42.88 -7.38
N LEU A 19 5.81 41.89 -7.76
CA LEU A 19 6.18 41.67 -9.15
C LEU A 19 4.91 41.55 -9.99
N THR A 20 4.76 42.40 -10.99
CA THR A 20 3.67 42.33 -11.96
C THR A 20 3.97 41.23 -12.96
N ALA A 21 2.96 40.43 -13.31
CA ALA A 21 3.11 39.35 -14.28
C ALA A 21 3.63 39.90 -15.62
N ILE A 22 4.66 39.25 -16.18
CA ILE A 22 5.30 39.65 -17.44
C ILE A 22 4.34 39.47 -18.64
N SER A 23 3.33 38.62 -18.50
CA SER A 23 2.34 38.36 -19.55
C SER A 23 1.06 37.76 -18.98
N ASN A 24 -0.10 38.23 -19.48
CA ASN A 24 -1.41 37.63 -19.21
C ASN A 24 -1.74 36.44 -20.12
N LYS A 25 -0.79 36.01 -20.97
CA LYS A 25 -0.99 34.84 -21.83
C LYS A 25 -0.88 33.57 -21.00
N VAL A 26 -1.95 32.79 -20.97
CA VAL A 26 -1.94 31.45 -20.40
C VAL A 26 -0.95 30.60 -21.19
N ILE A 27 0.15 30.18 -20.54
CA ILE A 27 1.11 29.26 -21.13
C ILE A 27 0.49 27.86 -21.05
N THR A 28 -0.14 27.43 -22.14
CA THR A 28 -0.62 26.06 -22.27
C THR A 28 0.57 25.15 -22.55
N TYR A 29 1.04 24.43 -21.54
CA TYR A 29 2.06 23.41 -21.73
C TYR A 29 1.51 22.26 -22.59
N ARG A 30 2.12 22.03 -23.75
CA ARG A 30 1.91 20.85 -24.56
C ARG A 30 3.26 20.15 -24.73
N PRO A 31 3.44 18.94 -24.18
CA PRO A 31 4.68 18.20 -24.38
C PRO A 31 4.81 17.79 -25.85
N LEU A 32 6.00 18.00 -26.43
CA LEU A 32 6.33 17.60 -27.82
C LEU A 32 6.24 16.09 -28.04
N LYS A 33 6.43 15.30 -26.98
CA LYS A 33 6.33 13.83 -26.98
C LYS A 33 5.45 13.41 -25.82
N SER A 34 4.43 12.60 -26.08
CA SER A 34 3.67 11.93 -25.03
C SER A 34 4.57 10.90 -24.34
N PHE A 35 4.54 10.88 -23.01
CA PHE A 35 5.18 9.80 -22.27
C PHE A 35 4.32 8.54 -22.43
N THR A 36 4.83 7.56 -23.17
CA THR A 36 4.26 6.21 -23.22
C THR A 36 5.15 5.30 -22.40
N PRO A 37 4.70 4.76 -21.25
CA PRO A 37 5.49 3.76 -20.54
C PRO A 37 5.66 2.53 -21.44
N THR A 38 6.92 2.15 -21.71
CA THR A 38 7.27 1.02 -22.58
C THR A 38 6.66 -0.29 -22.06
N GLU A 39 6.76 -0.52 -20.75
CA GLU A 39 6.16 -1.66 -20.05
C GLU A 39 5.71 -1.24 -18.65
N LYS A 40 5.15 -2.17 -17.88
CA LYS A 40 4.70 -1.95 -16.50
C LYS A 40 5.91 -2.01 -15.55
N PRO A 41 6.25 -0.92 -14.83
CA PRO A 41 7.44 -0.87 -13.94
C PRO A 41 7.49 -1.96 -12.86
N TYR A 42 6.34 -2.53 -12.51
CA TYR A 42 6.25 -3.63 -11.54
C TYR A 42 6.92 -4.92 -12.00
N PHE A 43 6.92 -5.20 -13.31
CA PHE A 43 7.37 -6.48 -13.87
C PHE A 43 8.74 -6.38 -14.57
N MET A 44 9.36 -5.19 -14.56
CA MET A 44 10.67 -4.99 -15.15
C MET A 44 11.78 -5.53 -14.24
N ASP A 45 12.88 -5.96 -14.86
CA ASP A 45 14.12 -6.33 -14.18
C ASP A 45 14.69 -5.17 -13.36
N ASP A 46 15.37 -5.50 -12.25
CA ASP A 46 15.94 -4.51 -11.33
C ASP A 46 16.98 -3.59 -12.00
N ASP A 47 17.70 -4.09 -13.01
CA ASP A 47 18.72 -3.34 -13.76
C ASP A 47 18.13 -2.43 -14.85
N ASN A 48 16.82 -2.52 -15.12
CA ASN A 48 16.20 -1.74 -16.18
C ASN A 48 16.12 -0.25 -15.79
N PRO A 49 16.69 0.68 -16.57
CA PRO A 49 16.69 2.10 -16.26
C PRO A 49 15.29 2.71 -16.26
N HIS A 50 14.29 2.05 -16.86
CA HIS A 50 12.90 2.50 -16.92
C HIS A 50 12.01 1.93 -15.81
N LYS A 51 12.57 1.21 -14.83
CA LYS A 51 11.84 0.70 -13.67
C LYS A 51 11.55 1.81 -12.65
N TYR A 52 10.72 2.79 -13.01
CA TYR A 52 10.30 3.88 -12.13
C TYR A 52 8.96 4.47 -12.57
N PHE A 53 8.35 5.29 -11.70
CA PHE A 53 7.20 6.11 -12.06
C PHE A 53 7.62 7.56 -12.29
N ILE A 54 7.01 8.18 -13.30
CA ILE A 54 7.23 9.59 -13.62
C ILE A 54 6.80 10.50 -12.48
N SER A 55 7.46 11.65 -12.35
CA SER A 55 7.00 12.71 -11.46
C SER A 55 5.57 13.12 -11.81
N GLY A 56 4.70 13.23 -10.81
CA GLY A 56 3.27 13.51 -10.99
C GLY A 56 2.39 12.27 -11.15
N PHE A 57 2.95 11.05 -11.06
CA PHE A 57 2.16 9.84 -10.91
C PHE A 57 1.31 9.88 -9.63
N THR A 58 0.01 9.64 -9.78
CA THR A 58 -0.98 9.74 -8.69
C THR A 58 -1.37 8.40 -8.10
N GLY A 59 -0.92 7.28 -8.70
CA GLY A 59 -1.22 5.95 -8.21
C GLY A 59 -0.38 5.56 -6.99
N HIS A 60 -0.79 4.45 -6.34
CA HIS A 60 -0.03 3.89 -5.24
C HIS A 60 1.31 3.30 -5.72
N VAL A 61 2.38 3.54 -4.96
CA VAL A 61 3.68 2.88 -5.13
C VAL A 61 4.04 2.15 -3.83
N PRO A 62 4.10 0.81 -3.81
CA PRO A 62 4.48 0.03 -2.65
C PRO A 62 5.84 0.44 -2.10
N LYS A 63 6.04 0.35 -0.77
CA LYS A 63 7.30 0.67 -0.05
C LYS A 63 7.81 2.13 -0.17
N SER A 64 7.24 2.95 -1.06
CA SER A 64 7.69 4.34 -1.29
C SER A 64 7.55 5.23 -0.07
N ARG A 65 6.57 4.98 0.81
CA ARG A 65 6.27 5.82 1.99
C ARG A 65 7.46 6.05 2.91
N PHE A 66 8.36 5.08 3.02
CA PHE A 66 9.52 5.14 3.91
C PHE A 66 10.79 5.64 3.21
N LEU A 67 10.75 5.82 1.89
CA LEU A 67 11.88 6.28 1.08
C LEU A 67 11.73 7.79 0.87
N ILE A 68 12.52 8.57 1.60
CA ILE A 68 12.41 10.04 1.66
C ILE A 68 13.77 10.67 1.31
N GLY A 69 13.76 11.90 0.78
CA GLY A 69 14.99 12.67 0.53
C GLY A 69 15.60 12.48 -0.86
N LYS A 70 14.90 11.79 -1.79
CA LYS A 70 15.33 11.61 -3.17
C LYS A 70 14.22 12.04 -4.14
N GLY A 71 14.60 12.27 -5.40
CA GLY A 71 13.63 12.52 -6.47
C GLY A 71 12.64 11.37 -6.64
N PHE A 72 11.44 11.67 -7.13
CA PHE A 72 10.37 10.68 -7.28
C PHE A 72 10.74 9.47 -8.17
N PRO A 73 11.38 9.64 -9.34
CA PRO A 73 11.84 8.49 -10.15
C PRO A 73 12.81 7.58 -9.39
N ILE A 74 13.75 8.15 -8.64
CA ILE A 74 14.74 7.39 -7.87
C ILE A 74 14.07 6.65 -6.72
N THR A 75 13.20 7.35 -5.98
CA THR A 75 12.45 6.80 -4.86
C THR A 75 11.59 5.62 -5.29
N THR A 76 10.86 5.77 -6.40
CA THR A 76 9.97 4.72 -6.91
C THR A 76 10.72 3.52 -7.47
N ASN A 77 11.87 3.72 -8.13
CA ASN A 77 12.76 2.62 -8.53
C ASN A 77 13.20 1.79 -7.33
N GLN A 78 13.74 2.44 -6.29
CA GLN A 78 14.17 1.76 -5.06
C GLN A 78 13.01 1.03 -4.37
N ALA A 79 11.83 1.64 -4.36
CA ALA A 79 10.63 1.07 -3.77
C ALA A 79 10.20 -0.22 -4.48
N LEU A 80 10.21 -0.21 -5.82
CA LEU A 80 9.84 -1.36 -6.66
C LEU A 80 10.83 -2.52 -6.48
N ILE A 81 12.14 -2.24 -6.43
CA ILE A 81 13.18 -3.23 -6.17
C ILE A 81 12.97 -3.86 -4.78
N GLN A 82 12.76 -3.04 -3.75
CA GLN A 82 12.53 -3.53 -2.39
C GLN A 82 11.25 -4.36 -2.28
N PHE A 83 10.19 -3.96 -2.98
CA PHE A 83 8.94 -4.70 -3.03
C PHE A 83 9.12 -6.06 -3.71
N GLY A 84 9.80 -6.11 -4.86
CA GLY A 84 10.08 -7.36 -5.57
C GLY A 84 10.87 -8.36 -4.72
N LYS A 85 11.89 -7.90 -3.99
CA LYS A 85 12.64 -8.73 -3.04
C LYS A 85 11.76 -9.27 -1.93
N GLN A 86 10.88 -8.43 -1.36
CA GLN A 86 9.95 -8.86 -0.31
C GLN A 86 8.99 -9.95 -0.82
N GLN A 87 8.46 -9.80 -2.03
CA GLN A 87 7.62 -10.83 -2.64
C GLN A 87 8.35 -12.16 -2.74
N GLN A 88 9.60 -12.19 -3.21
CA GLN A 88 10.38 -13.44 -3.32
C GLN A 88 10.69 -14.11 -1.98
N THR A 89 10.87 -13.32 -0.91
CA THR A 89 11.18 -13.83 0.43
C THR A 89 9.95 -14.34 1.19
N ASP A 90 8.74 -13.91 0.82
CA ASP A 90 7.52 -14.42 1.43
C ASP A 90 7.27 -15.85 0.91
N PRO A 91 7.24 -16.90 1.77
CA PRO A 91 7.07 -18.29 1.36
C PRO A 91 5.71 -18.58 0.71
N THR A 92 4.79 -17.62 0.68
CA THR A 92 3.52 -17.67 -0.04
C THR A 92 3.69 -17.35 -1.55
N SER A 93 4.79 -16.73 -1.96
CA SER A 93 4.99 -16.22 -3.33
C SER A 93 5.90 -17.10 -4.22
N GLN A 94 6.48 -18.18 -3.70
CA GLN A 94 7.23 -19.12 -4.54
C GLN A 94 6.27 -20.05 -5.30
N VAL A 95 5.44 -19.47 -6.16
CA VAL A 95 4.77 -20.20 -7.24
C VAL A 95 5.63 -20.03 -8.48
N MET A 96 6.33 -21.10 -8.82
CA MET A 96 7.09 -21.26 -10.07
C MET A 96 6.25 -20.87 -11.29
N PRO A 97 6.84 -20.32 -12.37
CA PRO A 97 6.11 -19.98 -13.58
C PRO A 97 5.83 -21.28 -14.35
N GLY A 98 4.62 -21.83 -14.21
CA GLY A 98 4.24 -23.00 -15.01
C GLY A 98 3.13 -23.90 -14.47
N ARG A 99 2.37 -23.52 -13.45
CA ARG A 99 1.27 -24.37 -12.97
C ARG A 99 -0.05 -23.63 -12.90
N ASN A 100 -0.91 -23.94 -13.87
CA ASN A 100 -2.32 -23.58 -13.96
C ASN A 100 -3.11 -24.28 -12.84
N GLU A 101 -2.92 -23.89 -11.59
CA GLU A 101 -3.76 -24.34 -10.48
C GLU A 101 -4.08 -23.12 -9.62
N SER A 102 -5.35 -22.71 -9.68
CA SER A 102 -5.97 -21.60 -8.95
C SER A 102 -5.37 -21.42 -7.55
N ILE A 103 -4.51 -20.41 -7.40
CA ILE A 103 -3.91 -19.99 -6.12
C ILE A 103 -5.04 -19.39 -5.28
N ILE A 104 -5.71 -20.25 -4.52
CA ILE A 104 -6.54 -19.80 -3.41
C ILE A 104 -5.55 -19.38 -2.33
N THR A 105 -5.29 -18.08 -2.22
CA THR A 105 -4.70 -17.49 -1.01
C THR A 105 -5.38 -18.16 0.19
N PRO A 106 -4.67 -18.79 1.14
CA PRO A 106 -5.32 -19.47 2.25
C PRO A 106 -6.19 -18.42 2.93
N MET A 107 -7.51 -18.61 2.84
CA MET A 107 -8.48 -17.67 3.35
C MET A 107 -8.12 -17.42 4.82
N PRO A 108 -8.05 -16.15 5.27
CA PRO A 108 -7.74 -15.85 6.65
C PRO A 108 -8.66 -16.68 7.54
N THR A 109 -8.04 -17.48 8.40
CA THR A 109 -8.76 -18.40 9.27
C THR A 109 -9.47 -17.57 10.34
N ILE A 110 -10.77 -17.30 10.12
CA ILE A 110 -11.61 -16.46 10.99
C ILE A 110 -11.75 -17.04 12.40
N TYR A 111 -11.67 -18.38 12.52
CA TYR A 111 -11.76 -19.09 13.79
C TYR A 111 -10.50 -19.94 14.01
N PRO A 112 -9.85 -19.85 15.18
CA PRO A 112 -8.64 -20.62 15.45
C PRO A 112 -8.95 -22.13 15.42
N SER A 113 -8.18 -22.90 14.64
CA SER A 113 -8.49 -24.32 14.38
C SER A 113 -8.29 -25.25 15.59
N ASN A 114 -7.60 -24.80 16.64
CA ASN A 114 -7.19 -25.64 17.76
C ASN A 114 -7.85 -25.30 19.11
N ARG A 115 -8.76 -24.31 19.16
CA ARG A 115 -9.38 -23.85 20.42
C ARG A 115 -10.77 -23.27 20.23
N GLY A 116 -11.54 -23.26 21.31
CA GLY A 116 -12.82 -22.54 21.37
C GLY A 116 -12.63 -21.02 21.36
N VAL A 117 -13.73 -20.29 21.14
CA VAL A 117 -13.71 -18.83 21.16
C VAL A 117 -13.83 -18.31 22.61
N VAL A 118 -13.43 -17.06 22.83
CA VAL A 118 -13.46 -16.44 24.16
C VAL A 118 -14.88 -16.23 24.67
N PRO A 119 -15.16 -16.37 25.98
CA PRO A 119 -16.45 -15.95 26.55
C PRO A 119 -16.79 -14.51 26.13
N SER A 120 -18.07 -14.24 25.92
CA SER A 120 -18.57 -12.96 25.39
C SER A 120 -18.18 -12.65 23.94
N PHE A 121 -17.71 -13.64 23.16
CA PHE A 121 -17.58 -13.49 21.71
C PHE A 121 -18.96 -13.25 21.08
N THR A 122 -19.11 -12.10 20.42
CA THR A 122 -20.36 -11.65 19.80
C THR A 122 -20.48 -12.00 18.32
N GLY A 123 -19.42 -12.55 17.72
CA GLY A 123 -19.44 -12.99 16.33
C GLY A 123 -20.23 -14.28 16.12
N HIS A 124 -20.53 -14.59 14.86
CA HIS A 124 -21.16 -15.86 14.50
C HIS A 124 -20.23 -17.04 14.86
N ILE A 125 -20.79 -18.18 15.26
CA ILE A 125 -20.05 -19.45 15.40
C ILE A 125 -20.83 -20.52 14.62
N PRO A 126 -20.26 -21.07 13.53
CA PRO A 126 -20.98 -22.01 12.68
C PRO A 126 -21.34 -23.29 13.45
N GLY A 127 -22.62 -23.68 13.43
CA GLY A 127 -23.13 -24.87 14.09
C GLY A 127 -23.40 -24.73 15.60
N TYR A 128 -22.96 -23.64 16.24
CA TYR A 128 -23.11 -23.43 17.68
C TYR A 128 -24.57 -23.43 18.16
N LYS A 129 -25.51 -22.88 17.36
CA LYS A 129 -26.95 -22.81 17.68
C LYS A 129 -27.59 -24.17 17.98
N PHE A 130 -27.00 -25.26 17.49
CA PHE A 130 -27.53 -26.62 17.66
C PHE A 130 -26.81 -27.41 18.77
N MET A 131 -25.96 -26.76 19.58
CA MET A 131 -25.15 -27.41 20.61
C MET A 131 -25.52 -26.86 21.99
N TYR A 132 -25.71 -27.74 22.97
CA TYR A 132 -26.15 -27.41 24.32
C TYR A 132 -25.57 -28.38 25.36
N GLY A 133 -25.69 -28.05 26.65
CA GLY A 133 -25.32 -28.93 27.76
C GLY A 133 -23.82 -28.95 28.13
N GLN A 134 -23.02 -27.99 27.65
CA GLN A 134 -21.60 -27.84 27.98
C GLN A 134 -21.25 -26.35 28.16
N THR A 135 -20.05 -26.05 28.63
CA THR A 135 -19.56 -24.67 28.75
C THR A 135 -19.36 -24.03 27.37
N PHE A 136 -19.45 -22.71 27.32
CA PHE A 136 -19.31 -21.93 26.08
C PHE A 136 -18.02 -22.24 25.30
N GLY A 137 -16.89 -22.39 25.99
CA GLY A 137 -15.60 -22.73 25.37
C GLY A 137 -15.60 -24.12 24.74
N GLN A 138 -16.22 -25.11 25.39
CA GLN A 138 -16.31 -26.47 24.87
C GLN A 138 -17.28 -26.55 23.68
N LEU A 139 -18.42 -25.88 23.77
CA LEU A 139 -19.41 -25.81 22.69
C LEU A 139 -18.83 -25.16 21.44
N SER A 140 -18.15 -24.01 21.59
CA SER A 140 -17.52 -23.32 20.45
C SER A 140 -16.39 -24.14 19.83
N LYS A 141 -15.54 -24.79 20.63
CA LYS A 141 -14.51 -25.70 20.11
C LYS A 141 -15.12 -26.84 19.29
N ASN A 142 -16.09 -27.56 19.86
CA ASN A 142 -16.74 -28.69 19.20
C ASN A 142 -17.50 -28.24 17.93
N ALA A 143 -18.09 -27.04 17.93
CA ALA A 143 -18.75 -26.46 16.76
C ALA A 143 -17.75 -26.18 15.63
N LEU A 144 -16.57 -25.65 15.95
CA LEU A 144 -15.50 -25.37 15.00
C LEU A 144 -14.87 -26.66 14.43
N GLU A 145 -14.69 -27.69 15.26
CA GLU A 145 -14.22 -29.00 14.81
C GLU A 145 -15.20 -29.65 13.81
N LYS A 146 -16.52 -29.55 14.07
CA LYS A 146 -17.57 -30.07 13.17
C LYS A 146 -17.80 -29.22 11.92
N SER A 147 -17.55 -27.92 11.99
CA SER A 147 -17.71 -26.99 10.86
C SER A 147 -16.46 -26.87 10.00
N GLY A 148 -15.31 -27.39 10.47
CA GLY A 148 -14.07 -27.47 9.72
C GLY A 148 -14.26 -28.10 8.33
N ILE A 149 -13.40 -27.68 7.41
CA ILE A 149 -13.35 -27.91 5.95
C ILE A 149 -13.42 -29.40 5.52
N LYS A 150 -13.64 -30.35 6.42
CA LYS A 150 -13.82 -31.78 6.08
C LYS A 150 -15.12 -32.07 5.31
N ARG A 151 -16.12 -31.17 5.33
CA ARG A 151 -17.33 -31.33 4.52
C ARG A 151 -17.11 -31.23 3.01
N ILE A 152 -16.02 -30.63 2.54
CA ILE A 152 -15.72 -30.56 1.10
C ILE A 152 -15.19 -31.90 0.56
N LEU A 153 -14.71 -32.80 1.43
CA LEU A 153 -14.19 -34.12 1.03
C LEU A 153 -15.20 -35.27 1.16
N GLN A 154 -16.34 -35.08 1.84
CA GLN A 154 -17.35 -36.12 2.00
C GLN A 154 -18.52 -36.05 1.00
N SER A 155 -18.60 -35.01 0.16
CA SER A 155 -19.60 -34.93 -0.92
C SER A 155 -19.10 -35.47 -2.27
N LYS A 156 -17.93 -36.13 -2.29
CA LYS A 156 -17.36 -36.82 -3.46
C LYS A 156 -17.01 -38.27 -3.10
N SER A 157 -17.96 -39.00 -2.53
CA SER A 157 -17.96 -40.46 -2.50
C SER A 157 -19.33 -40.98 -2.85
#